data_AF-A0A7V2UX20-F1
#
_entry.id   AF-A0A7V2UX20-F1
#
_cell.length_a   1.000
_cell.length_b   1.000
_cell.length_c   1.000
_cell.angle_alpha   90.00
_cell.angle_beta   90.00
_cell.angle_gamma   90.00
#
_symmetry.space_group_name_H-M   'P 1'
#
loop_
_entity.id
_entity.type
_entity.pdbx_description
1 polymer ?
#
loop_
_entity_poly.entity_id
_entity_poly.type
_entity_poly.pdbx_seq_one_letter_code
_entity_poly.pdbx_strand_id
1 'polypeptide(L)'
;MIRCPAVDTSSTACRRCGACCRTFPVFASEADAVREPRIRDEALALAPWLRTARWVYRLFPLPFHERCCFLGADARCAIYPTRPEVCRDFAPGSAQCLEARRRQFPDDAAPR
;
A
#
# COMPACT_ATOMS: atom_id res chain seq x y z
N MET A 1 -20.76 16.78 28.97
CA MET A 1 -19.34 16.73 28.52
C MET A 1 -18.97 15.27 28.32
N ILE A 2 -19.18 14.73 27.12
CA ILE A 2 -18.82 13.34 26.81
C ILE A 2 -17.32 13.31 26.54
N ARG A 3 -16.59 12.66 27.43
CA ARG A 3 -15.14 12.52 27.37
C ARG A 3 -14.83 11.39 26.38
N CYS A 4 -14.24 11.73 25.24
CA CYS A 4 -13.75 10.74 24.27
C CYS A 4 -12.61 9.95 24.94
N PRO A 5 -12.67 8.60 24.99
CA PRO A 5 -11.57 7.82 25.56
C PRO A 5 -10.31 8.05 24.72
N ALA A 6 -9.19 8.30 25.38
CA ALA A 6 -7.90 8.46 24.72
C ALA A 6 -7.57 7.17 23.97
N VAL A 7 -7.52 7.23 22.63
CA VAL A 7 -7.08 6.10 21.82
C VAL A 7 -5.61 5.87 22.11
N ASP A 8 -5.28 4.67 22.59
CA ASP A 8 -3.88 4.30 22.76
C ASP A 8 -3.20 4.29 21.39
N THR A 9 -2.33 5.26 21.17
CA THR A 9 -1.73 5.59 19.87
C THR A 9 -0.72 4.52 19.42
N SER A 10 -0.31 3.63 20.33
CA SER A 10 0.64 2.53 20.06
C SER A 10 0.07 1.47 19.09
N SER A 11 -1.24 1.23 19.13
CA SER A 11 -1.93 0.21 18.33
C SER A 11 -2.23 0.69 16.90
N THR A 12 -2.44 1.99 16.72
CA THR A 12 -2.85 2.60 15.46
C THR A 12 -1.67 3.03 14.59
N ALA A 13 -0.45 3.16 15.14
CA ALA A 13 0.72 3.58 14.36
C ALA A 13 1.07 2.62 13.19
N CYS A 14 1.59 3.18 12.10
CA CYS A 14 2.12 2.39 11.00
C CYS A 14 3.43 1.69 11.40
N ARG A 15 3.43 0.35 11.38
CA ARG A 15 4.61 -0.48 11.71
C ARG A 15 5.56 -0.73 10.53
N ARG A 16 5.32 -0.11 9.37
CA ARG A 16 6.04 -0.38 8.11
C ARG A 16 6.08 -1.86 7.71
N CYS A 17 5.10 -2.66 8.15
CA CYS A 17 5.03 -4.12 7.97
C CYS A 17 4.69 -4.59 6.53
N GLY A 18 4.34 -3.66 5.64
CA GLY A 18 3.97 -4.00 4.25
C GLY A 18 2.64 -4.76 4.10
N ALA A 19 1.77 -4.80 5.12
CA ALA A 19 0.48 -5.47 5.02
C ALA A 19 -0.39 -4.91 3.87
N CYS A 20 -0.42 -3.59 3.72
CA CYS A 20 -1.15 -2.93 2.62
C CYS A 20 -0.65 -3.37 1.24
N CYS A 21 0.68 -3.56 1.09
CA CYS A 21 1.33 -4.03 -0.14
C CYS A 21 0.97 -5.49 -0.51
N ARG A 22 0.29 -6.23 0.37
CA ARG A 22 -0.16 -7.62 0.14
C ARG A 22 -1.68 -7.77 0.08
N THR A 23 -2.41 -6.66 0.32
CA THR A 23 -3.86 -6.74 0.59
C THR A 23 -4.67 -6.03 -0.47
N PHE A 24 -4.34 -4.78 -0.78
CA PHE A 24 -5.19 -3.94 -1.60
C PHE A 24 -4.67 -3.85 -3.03
N PRO A 25 -5.55 -3.88 -4.05
CA PRO A 25 -5.15 -3.55 -5.40
C PRO A 25 -4.49 -2.17 -5.46
N VAL A 26 -3.34 -2.10 -6.11
CA VAL A 26 -2.59 -0.84 -6.28
C VAL A 26 -2.41 -0.60 -7.76
N PHE A 27 -2.90 0.55 -8.21
CA PHE A 27 -2.74 1.03 -9.58
C PHE A 27 -1.93 2.31 -9.58
N ALA A 28 -1.27 2.58 -10.69
CA ALA A 28 -0.48 3.79 -10.90
C ALA A 28 -0.79 4.42 -12.25
N SER A 29 -0.67 5.74 -12.28
CA SER A 29 -0.83 6.56 -13.48
C SER A 29 0.45 6.63 -14.30
N GLU A 30 0.37 7.22 -15.49
CA GLU A 30 1.56 7.57 -16.27
C GLU A 30 2.44 8.58 -15.53
N ALA A 31 1.83 9.55 -14.82
CA ALA A 31 2.57 10.54 -14.03
C ALA A 31 3.34 9.91 -12.87
N ASP A 32 2.80 8.84 -12.26
CA ASP A 32 3.55 8.03 -11.30
C ASP A 32 4.75 7.36 -11.96
N ALA A 33 4.60 6.79 -13.16
CA ALA A 33 5.68 6.15 -13.88
C ALA A 33 6.76 7.14 -14.36
N VAL A 34 6.41 8.41 -14.61
CA VAL A 34 7.40 9.48 -14.84
C VAL A 34 8.20 9.77 -13.57
N ARG A 35 7.55 9.80 -12.40
CA ARG A 35 8.24 10.03 -11.11
C ARG A 35 9.05 8.84 -10.63
N GLU A 36 8.56 7.63 -10.88
CA GLU A 36 9.15 6.36 -10.50
C GLU A 36 9.24 5.44 -11.72
N PRO A 37 10.33 5.56 -12.51
CA PRO A 37 10.50 4.82 -13.75
C PRO A 37 10.39 3.30 -13.60
N ARG A 38 10.75 2.76 -12.42
CA ARG A 38 10.62 1.34 -12.09
C ARG A 38 9.21 0.80 -12.24
N ILE A 39 8.17 1.65 -12.20
CA ILE A 39 6.79 1.23 -12.48
C ILE A 39 6.67 0.62 -13.88
N ARG A 40 7.40 1.14 -14.87
CA ARG A 40 7.35 0.60 -16.25
C ARG A 40 7.99 -0.78 -16.35
N ASP A 41 9.00 -1.04 -15.52
CA ASP A 41 9.79 -2.27 -15.54
C ASP A 41 9.16 -3.38 -14.68
N GLU A 42 8.58 -3.02 -13.53
CA GLU A 42 8.17 -3.99 -12.50
C GLU A 42 6.64 -4.15 -12.36
N ALA A 43 5.84 -3.23 -12.92
CA ALA A 43 4.38 -3.32 -12.86
C ALA A 43 3.79 -3.95 -14.14
N LEU A 44 2.53 -4.37 -14.06
CA LEU A 44 1.80 -4.84 -15.23
C LEU A 44 1.12 -3.66 -15.93
N ALA A 45 1.47 -3.39 -17.18
CA ALA A 45 0.73 -2.44 -18.01
C ALA A 45 -0.69 -2.96 -18.28
N LEU A 46 -1.71 -2.14 -18.02
CA LEU A 46 -3.09 -2.52 -18.29
C LEU A 46 -3.36 -2.56 -19.80
N ALA A 47 -4.29 -3.42 -20.20
CA ALA A 47 -4.80 -3.43 -21.57
C ALA A 47 -5.44 -2.07 -21.91
N PRO A 48 -5.39 -1.60 -23.18
CA PRO A 48 -5.84 -0.25 -23.54
C PRO A 48 -7.26 0.11 -23.07
N TRP A 49 -8.19 -0.83 -23.15
CA TRP A 49 -9.59 -0.62 -22.75
C TRP A 49 -9.82 -0.57 -21.23
N LEU A 50 -8.82 -0.91 -20.41
CA LEU A 50 -8.87 -0.79 -18.95
C LEU A 50 -8.14 0.47 -18.45
N ARG A 51 -7.48 1.22 -19.34
CA ARG A 51 -6.69 2.38 -18.96
C ARG A 51 -7.57 3.58 -18.67
N THR A 52 -7.20 4.33 -17.63
CA THR A 52 -7.76 5.65 -17.31
C THR A 52 -6.60 6.60 -16.99
N ALA A 53 -6.91 7.89 -16.81
CA ALA A 53 -5.91 8.87 -16.37
C ALA A 53 -5.20 8.47 -15.05
N ARG A 54 -5.88 7.73 -14.17
CA ARG A 54 -5.32 7.27 -12.89
C ARG A 54 -4.76 5.86 -12.95
N TRP A 55 -5.26 5.01 -13.87
CA TRP A 55 -4.93 3.59 -13.92
C TRP A 55 -4.31 3.25 -15.27
N VAL A 56 -2.99 3.17 -15.30
CA VAL A 56 -2.21 2.73 -16.48
C VAL A 56 -1.44 1.45 -16.17
N TYR A 57 -0.93 1.36 -14.94
CA TYR A 57 -0.17 0.23 -14.44
C TYR A 57 -0.85 -0.40 -13.22
N ARG A 58 -0.76 -1.72 -13.08
CA ARG A 58 -1.14 -2.45 -11.87
C ARG A 58 0.11 -2.92 -11.16
N LEU A 59 0.29 -2.48 -9.92
CA LEU A 59 1.42 -2.84 -9.05
C LEU A 59 1.10 -4.04 -8.15
N PHE A 60 -0.19 -4.24 -7.84
CA PHE A 60 -0.69 -5.41 -7.13
C PHE A 60 -2.18 -5.61 -7.42
N PRO A 61 -2.70 -6.84 -7.51
CA PRO A 61 -1.93 -8.09 -7.63
C PRO A 61 -1.21 -8.19 -8.98
N LEU A 62 -0.07 -8.87 -8.99
CA LEU A 62 0.64 -9.23 -10.22
C LEU A 62 0.55 -10.74 -10.42
N PRO A 63 0.52 -11.24 -11.67
CA PRO A 63 0.61 -12.68 -11.92
C PRO A 63 1.82 -13.27 -11.19
N PHE A 64 1.60 -14.37 -10.47
CA PHE A 64 2.65 -15.10 -9.73
C PHE A 64 3.36 -14.34 -8.60
N HIS A 65 2.86 -13.17 -8.19
CA HIS A 65 3.40 -12.42 -7.07
C HIS A 65 2.41 -12.37 -5.91
N GLU A 66 2.91 -12.61 -4.70
CA GLU A 66 2.13 -12.52 -3.46
C GLU A 66 2.12 -11.11 -2.85
N ARG A 67 2.91 -10.20 -3.42
CA ARG A 67 3.10 -8.83 -2.92
C ARG A 67 3.32 -7.83 -4.05
N CYS A 68 3.02 -6.56 -3.76
CA CYS A 68 3.35 -5.43 -4.61
C CYS A 68 4.84 -5.43 -4.98
N CYS A 69 5.16 -5.15 -6.24
CA CYS A 69 6.54 -5.13 -6.75
C CYS A 69 7.46 -4.17 -5.98
N PHE A 70 6.93 -3.12 -5.39
CA PHE A 70 7.71 -2.15 -4.63
C PHE A 70 7.91 -2.52 -3.15
N LEU A 71 7.41 -3.67 -2.67
CA LEU A 71 7.70 -4.08 -1.30
C LEU A 71 9.14 -4.62 -1.20
N GLY A 72 9.93 -4.04 -0.29
CA GLY A 72 11.33 -4.41 -0.10
C GLY A 72 11.53 -5.89 0.21
N ALA A 73 12.73 -6.41 -0.10
CA ALA A 73 13.12 -7.78 0.21
C ALA A 73 13.02 -8.10 1.71
N ASP A 74 13.27 -7.10 2.57
CA ASP A 74 13.12 -7.16 4.03
C ASP A 74 11.66 -7.14 4.52
N ALA A 75 10.70 -7.24 3.60
CA ALA A 75 9.26 -7.19 3.86
C ALA A 75 8.76 -5.88 4.48
N ARG A 76 9.56 -4.80 4.47
CA ARG A 76 9.16 -3.50 5.01
C ARG A 76 8.76 -2.52 3.92
N CYS A 77 7.74 -1.73 4.22
CA CYS A 77 7.28 -0.64 3.35
C CYS A 77 7.97 0.68 3.72
N ALA A 78 8.15 1.54 2.72
CA ALA A 78 8.61 2.91 2.87
C ALA A 78 7.84 3.83 1.91
N ILE A 79 7.43 4.99 2.40
CA ILE A 79 6.80 6.05 1.61
C ILE A 79 7.86 7.12 1.37
N TYR A 80 8.47 7.10 0.19
CA TYR A 80 9.48 8.04 -0.27
C TYR A 80 8.91 8.92 -1.41
N PRO A 81 9.56 10.04 -1.78
CA PRO A 81 8.94 11.07 -2.63
C PRO A 81 8.42 10.59 -3.99
N THR A 82 9.08 9.61 -4.61
CA THR A 82 8.71 9.06 -5.93
C THR A 82 7.66 7.96 -5.86
N ARG A 83 7.28 7.45 -4.68
CA ARG A 83 6.22 6.45 -4.56
C ARG A 83 4.94 6.89 -5.30
N PRO A 84 4.19 5.94 -5.90
CA PRO A 84 2.92 6.25 -6.52
C PRO A 84 2.03 7.10 -5.60
N GLU A 85 1.30 8.03 -6.19
CA GLU A 85 0.39 8.95 -5.47
C GLU A 85 -0.51 8.19 -4.49
N VAL A 86 -1.13 7.09 -4.93
CA VAL A 86 -1.98 6.24 -4.07
C VAL A 86 -1.27 5.74 -2.81
N CYS A 87 0.05 5.51 -2.84
CA CYS A 87 0.81 5.11 -1.67
C CYS A 87 1.16 6.30 -0.76
N ARG A 88 1.38 7.49 -1.33
CA ARG A 88 1.70 8.71 -0.57
C ARG A 88 0.46 9.30 0.10
N ASP A 89 -0.69 9.22 -0.57
CA ASP A 89 -1.99 9.66 -0.05
C ASP A 89 -2.57 8.68 0.98
N PHE A 90 -2.06 7.44 1.01
CA PHE A 90 -2.49 6.44 1.98
C PHE A 90 -2.05 6.81 3.40
N ALA A 91 -3.01 7.24 4.22
CA ALA A 91 -2.76 7.62 5.61
C ALA A 91 -2.16 6.45 6.43
N PRO A 92 -0.89 6.54 6.88
CA PRO A 92 -0.26 5.49 7.66
C PRO A 92 -0.97 5.34 9.01
N GLY A 93 -1.34 4.11 9.38
CA GLY A 93 -2.07 3.86 10.63
C GLY A 93 -3.58 4.10 10.57
N SER A 94 -4.11 4.41 9.39
CA SER A 94 -5.56 4.49 9.14
C SER A 94 -6.27 3.16 9.39
N ALA A 95 -7.61 3.19 9.45
CA ALA A 95 -8.44 1.99 9.53
C ALA A 95 -8.12 0.96 8.42
N GLN A 96 -7.82 1.42 7.20
CA GLN A 96 -7.41 0.53 6.10
C GLN A 96 -6.03 -0.10 6.36
N CYS A 97 -5.10 0.63 6.99
CA CYS A 97 -3.80 0.10 7.38
C CYS A 97 -3.95 -1.01 8.43
N LEU A 98 -4.81 -0.79 9.43
CA LEU A 98 -5.10 -1.76 10.49
C LEU A 98 -5.84 -2.99 9.94
N GLU A 99 -6.79 -2.78 9.04
CA GLU A 99 -7.50 -3.89 8.39
C GLU A 99 -6.55 -4.75 7.56
N ALA A 100 -5.65 -4.14 6.78
CA ALA A 100 -4.62 -4.90 6.07
C ALA A 100 -3.75 -5.70 7.03
N ARG A 101 -3.36 -5.11 8.17
CA ARG A 101 -2.57 -5.80 9.20
C ARG A 101 -3.32 -7.01 9.75
N ARG A 102 -4.59 -6.85 10.10
CA ARG A 102 -5.44 -7.94 10.62
C ARG A 102 -5.58 -9.10 9.63
N ARG A 103 -5.66 -8.81 8.33
CA ARG A 103 -5.76 -9.84 7.27
C ARG A 103 -4.46 -10.60 7.06
N GLN A 104 -3.32 -9.90 7.11
CA GLN A 104 -2.01 -10.48 6.80
C GLN A 104 -1.33 -11.10 8.01
N PHE A 105 -1.59 -10.53 9.20
CA PHE A 105 -0.92 -10.86 10.46
C PHE A 105 -1.97 -10.97 11.58
N PRO A 106 -2.84 -11.99 11.56
CA PRO A 106 -3.90 -12.16 12.56
C PRO A 106 -3.35 -12.33 13.99
N ASP A 107 -2.18 -12.94 14.14
CA ASP A 107 -1.54 -13.15 15.45
C ASP A 107 -0.86 -11.87 16.01
N ASP A 108 -0.60 -10.88 15.15
CA ASP A 108 -0.05 -9.55 15.51
C ASP A 108 -1.15 -8.49 15.73
N ALA A 109 -2.43 -8.90 15.60
CA ALA A 109 -3.60 -8.04 15.78
C ALA A 109 -3.98 -7.84 17.25
N ALA A 110 -3.46 -8.66 18.16
CA ALA A 110 -3.65 -8.45 19.59
C ALA A 110 -2.79 -7.26 20.08
N PRO A 111 -3.34 -6.34 20.89
CA PRO A 111 -2.53 -5.37 21.62
C PRO A 111 -1.59 -6.16 22.55
N ARG A 112 -0.28 -5.85 22.50
CA ARG A 112 0.68 -6.33 23.50
C ARG A 112 0.66 -5.41 24.71
#